data_AF-A0A9R0VWM9-F1
#
_entry.id   AF-A0A9R0VWM9-F1
#
_cell.length_a   1.000
_cell.length_b   1.000
_cell.length_c   1.000
_cell.angle_alpha   90.00
_cell.angle_beta   90.00
_cell.angle_gamma   90.00
#
_symmetry.space_group_name_H-M   'P 1'
#
loop_
_entity.id
_entity.type
_entity.pdbx_description
1 polymer ?
#
loop_
_entity_poly.entity_id
_entity_poly.type
_entity_poly.pdbx_seq_one_letter_code
_entity_poly.pdbx_strand_id
1 'polypeptide(L)'
;MGKIVAKHVNADLFKALEEIPVHISTRIFEKMSKLEFTCYGPLQFIQQEAQSRNRSHNALLSSKTEGEGKLMMCYRIHITPSKIYCLGPEEEVSNYVVKHHKQYASDFARVTFVDEDWSKLFPDAISARTGRGFFSQPLKTGLYYHILSILKEGFCIGPKKYEFLAFSASQLRGSSVWMFASNDSLKAEDIRRWMGNFEEIRSVSKCAARMGQLFSSSRQTLEILPRDVEEIPDIEVTTDGTKYIFSDGIGKISERFAKEMACRIGLDYTNPPSAFQIRYGGYKGVVAVDPDSFRNLSLRPSMKKFESKSRMFNITSTSKSQPCYMNREIISLLSTLGIRDEIFELMQQDDMRELDEMLTNREAALSVLGKIGSAETKTASKILLQGYEPSLEPYLLMILKAHQDNRLTDIRTRCKIHVPKGRVLIGCLDETGELEYGQVYIRISKNSKEQKDNCQPYFSEDNGTEKTAVVVGRVAVSKNPCLHPGDIRVLEAVYDHGLYAKNLVDCVVFPQRGERPHPNECSGGDLDGDLYFITWDEKLIPEKVDSPMDYTAARPRIMDHVVTLESVAFQ
;
A
#
# COMPACT_ATOMS: atom_id res chain seq x y z
N MET A 1 -39.13 3.24 -26.70
CA MET A 1 -39.90 4.51 -26.56
C MET A 1 -38.91 5.64 -26.30
N GLY A 2 -39.04 6.78 -26.98
CA GLY A 2 -38.23 7.96 -26.67
C GLY A 2 -38.51 8.42 -25.23
N LYS A 3 -37.46 8.70 -24.45
CA LYS A 3 -37.60 9.10 -23.03
C LYS A 3 -38.05 10.55 -22.85
N ILE A 4 -37.91 11.36 -23.90
CA ILE A 4 -38.33 12.75 -23.98
C ILE A 4 -39.15 12.94 -25.24
N VAL A 5 -40.25 13.69 -25.14
CA VAL A 5 -41.06 14.06 -26.32
C VAL A 5 -40.41 15.27 -27.01
N ALA A 6 -40.16 15.17 -28.31
CA ALA A 6 -39.45 16.21 -29.09
C ALA A 6 -40.06 17.62 -28.94
N LYS A 7 -41.40 17.74 -28.81
CA LYS A 7 -42.10 19.01 -28.60
C LYS A 7 -41.73 19.76 -27.31
N HIS A 8 -41.11 19.07 -26.35
CA HIS A 8 -40.68 19.62 -25.06
C HIS A 8 -39.17 19.89 -25.01
N VAL A 9 -38.44 19.68 -26.11
CA VAL A 9 -37.05 20.08 -26.28
C VAL A 9 -37.04 21.47 -26.91
N ASN A 10 -37.10 22.50 -26.07
CA ASN A 10 -37.18 23.91 -26.48
C ASN A 10 -36.00 24.73 -25.94
N ALA A 11 -35.92 26.01 -26.31
CA ALA A 11 -34.84 26.90 -25.90
C ALA A 11 -34.67 27.01 -24.37
N ASP A 12 -35.77 26.96 -23.62
CA ASP A 12 -35.74 27.01 -22.15
C ASP A 12 -35.06 25.79 -21.53
N LEU A 13 -35.24 24.61 -22.15
CA LEU A 13 -34.55 23.39 -21.76
C LEU A 13 -33.03 23.49 -21.95
N PHE A 14 -32.59 24.02 -23.10
CA PHE A 14 -31.17 24.21 -23.37
C PHE A 14 -30.55 25.22 -22.43
N LYS A 15 -31.24 26.35 -22.17
CA LYS A 15 -30.80 27.36 -21.21
C LYS A 15 -30.65 26.79 -19.79
N ALA A 16 -31.62 25.99 -19.34
CA ALA A 16 -31.54 25.35 -18.04
C ALA A 16 -30.38 24.33 -17.94
N LEU A 17 -29.99 23.69 -19.05
CA LEU A 17 -28.86 22.78 -19.11
C LEU A 17 -27.51 23.51 -19.12
N GLU A 18 -27.43 24.69 -19.75
CA GLU A 18 -26.24 25.55 -19.72
C GLU A 18 -25.93 26.05 -18.29
N GLU A 19 -26.96 26.26 -17.48
CA GLU A 19 -26.82 26.68 -16.07
C GLU A 19 -26.42 25.53 -15.12
N ILE A 20 -26.45 24.27 -15.58
CA ILE A 20 -26.14 23.08 -14.78
C ILE A 20 -24.73 22.57 -15.12
N PRO A 21 -23.84 22.35 -14.13
CA PRO A 21 -22.53 21.74 -14.38
C PRO A 21 -22.63 20.40 -15.11
N VAL A 22 -21.76 20.19 -16.10
CA VAL A 22 -21.82 19.03 -17.02
C VAL A 22 -21.95 17.70 -16.28
N HIS A 23 -21.16 17.47 -15.22
CA HIS A 23 -21.21 16.23 -14.42
C HIS A 23 -22.58 15.97 -13.74
N ILE A 24 -23.32 17.02 -13.38
CA ILE A 24 -24.68 16.92 -12.83
C ILE A 24 -25.65 16.60 -13.95
N SER A 25 -25.54 17.29 -15.09
CA SER A 25 -26.38 17.04 -16.26
C SER A 25 -26.28 15.58 -16.75
N THR A 26 -25.07 15.01 -16.82
CA THR A 26 -24.83 13.61 -17.23
C THR A 26 -25.56 12.63 -16.32
N ARG A 27 -25.49 12.81 -15.01
CA ARG A 27 -26.19 11.95 -14.03
C ARG A 27 -27.70 12.11 -14.06
N ILE A 28 -28.21 13.31 -14.35
CA ILE A 28 -29.65 13.54 -14.54
C ILE A 28 -30.13 12.77 -15.78
N PHE A 29 -29.39 12.82 -16.88
CA PHE A 29 -29.71 12.06 -18.09
C PHE A 29 -29.55 10.55 -17.91
N GLU A 30 -28.55 10.08 -17.15
CA GLU A 30 -28.46 8.65 -16.77
C GLU A 30 -29.68 8.20 -15.97
N LYS A 31 -30.14 9.00 -15.00
CA LYS A 31 -31.36 8.70 -14.23
C LYS A 31 -32.59 8.71 -15.13
N MET A 32 -32.69 9.69 -16.03
CA MET A 32 -33.77 9.81 -17.00
C MET A 32 -33.79 8.63 -17.99
N SER A 33 -32.63 8.11 -18.37
CA SER A 33 -32.51 6.93 -19.25
C SER A 33 -33.10 5.66 -18.61
N LYS A 34 -33.09 5.58 -17.28
CA LYS A 34 -33.59 4.45 -16.48
C LYS A 34 -35.09 4.54 -16.14
N LEU A 35 -35.78 5.63 -16.48
CA LEU A 35 -37.21 5.76 -16.22
C LEU A 35 -38.00 4.74 -17.05
N GLU A 36 -39.00 4.09 -16.46
CA GLU A 36 -39.85 3.13 -17.17
C GLU A 36 -40.89 3.79 -18.09
N PHE A 37 -41.09 5.11 -17.94
CA PHE A 37 -42.07 5.91 -18.68
C PHE A 37 -41.43 7.09 -19.44
N THR A 38 -42.19 7.68 -20.36
CA THR A 38 -41.78 8.89 -21.11
C THR A 38 -41.95 10.14 -20.25
N CYS A 39 -40.92 10.97 -20.14
CA CYS A 39 -40.99 12.23 -19.41
C CYS A 39 -41.70 13.31 -20.26
N TYR A 40 -42.87 13.75 -19.81
CA TYR A 40 -43.66 14.80 -20.47
C TYR A 40 -43.30 16.23 -20.01
N GLY A 41 -42.47 16.37 -18.97
CA GLY A 41 -42.02 17.65 -18.42
C GLY A 41 -40.50 17.67 -18.17
N PRO A 42 -39.65 17.53 -19.21
CA PRO A 42 -38.20 17.37 -19.06
C PRO A 42 -37.55 18.55 -18.34
N LEU A 43 -38.00 19.79 -18.58
CA LEU A 43 -37.49 20.99 -17.93
C LEU A 43 -37.67 20.94 -16.40
N GLN A 44 -38.89 20.64 -15.94
CA GLN A 44 -39.20 20.54 -14.51
C GLN A 44 -38.43 19.37 -13.86
N PHE A 45 -38.32 18.24 -14.55
CA PHE A 45 -37.57 17.08 -14.07
C PHE A 45 -36.09 17.44 -13.87
N ILE A 46 -35.46 18.09 -14.86
CA ILE A 46 -34.05 18.50 -14.80
C ILE A 46 -33.84 19.52 -13.68
N GLN A 47 -34.70 20.52 -13.55
CA GLN A 47 -34.60 21.54 -12.49
C GLN A 47 -34.79 20.94 -11.09
N GLN A 48 -35.75 20.03 -10.90
CA GLN A 48 -35.98 19.37 -9.60
C GLN A 48 -34.81 18.47 -9.21
N GLU A 49 -34.27 17.68 -10.14
CA GLU A 49 -33.11 16.83 -9.87
C GLU A 49 -31.85 17.66 -9.60
N ALA A 50 -31.66 18.77 -10.33
CA ALA A 50 -30.55 19.69 -10.08
C ALA A 50 -30.66 20.35 -8.70
N GLN A 51 -31.85 20.81 -8.30
CA GLN A 51 -32.08 21.43 -6.98
C GLN A 51 -31.94 20.42 -5.83
N SER A 52 -32.49 19.22 -5.97
CA SER A 52 -32.35 18.12 -5.00
C SER A 52 -30.88 17.77 -4.77
N ARG A 53 -30.09 17.69 -5.85
CA ARG A 53 -28.66 17.38 -5.78
C ARG A 53 -27.82 18.53 -5.27
N ASN A 54 -28.16 19.78 -5.57
CA ASN A 54 -27.49 20.94 -4.95
C ASN A 54 -27.72 20.98 -3.44
N ARG A 55 -28.93 20.65 -2.95
CA ARG A 55 -29.20 20.51 -1.50
C ARG A 55 -28.42 19.35 -0.88
N SER A 56 -28.38 18.19 -1.54
CA SER A 56 -27.61 17.03 -1.08
C SER A 56 -26.09 17.29 -1.10
N HIS A 57 -25.57 17.97 -2.13
CA HIS A 57 -24.17 18.39 -2.22
C HIS A 57 -23.81 19.39 -1.11
N ASN A 58 -24.68 20.34 -0.81
CA ASN A 58 -24.46 21.28 0.30
C ASN A 58 -24.56 20.61 1.68
N ALA A 59 -25.42 19.59 1.85
CA ALA A 59 -25.47 18.78 3.07
C ALA A 59 -24.27 17.81 3.21
N LEU A 60 -23.74 17.32 2.08
CA LEU A 60 -22.48 16.57 2.02
C LEU A 60 -21.26 17.46 2.28
N LEU A 61 -21.31 18.74 1.91
CA LEU A 61 -20.28 19.71 2.23
C LEU A 61 -20.32 20.13 3.70
N SER A 62 -21.51 20.22 4.33
CA SER A 62 -21.62 20.54 5.76
C SER A 62 -21.29 19.37 6.69
N SER A 63 -21.27 18.13 6.18
CA SER A 63 -20.86 16.92 6.93
C SER A 63 -19.40 16.51 6.67
N LYS A 64 -18.69 17.21 5.79
CA LYS A 64 -17.25 17.03 5.55
C LYS A 64 -16.43 17.75 6.62
N THR A 65 -16.37 17.18 7.81
CA THR A 65 -15.35 17.54 8.82
C THR A 65 -14.50 16.35 9.24
N GLU A 66 -14.66 15.18 8.61
CA GLU A 66 -13.82 14.01 8.86
C GLU A 66 -13.34 13.41 7.52
N GLY A 67 -12.14 13.81 7.08
CA GLY A 67 -11.45 13.16 5.94
C GLY A 67 -10.89 14.07 4.84
N GLU A 68 -10.66 15.36 5.11
CA GLU A 68 -10.00 16.24 4.13
C GLU A 68 -8.61 15.69 3.73
N GLY A 69 -8.42 15.46 2.43
CA GLY A 69 -7.09 15.29 1.84
C GLY A 69 -6.63 13.86 1.52
N LYS A 70 -7.43 12.80 1.71
CA LYS A 70 -7.04 11.44 1.29
C LYS A 70 -7.33 11.17 -0.19
N LEU A 71 -8.46 11.65 -0.69
CA LEU A 71 -8.95 11.37 -2.04
C LEU A 71 -8.79 12.60 -2.95
N MET A 72 -8.52 12.35 -4.23
CA MET A 72 -8.49 13.35 -5.29
C MET A 72 -9.32 12.86 -6.47
N MET A 73 -9.92 13.79 -7.21
CA MET A 73 -10.56 13.47 -8.48
C MET A 73 -9.50 13.43 -9.58
N CYS A 74 -9.35 12.28 -10.23
CA CYS A 74 -8.38 12.09 -11.31
C CYS A 74 -9.07 11.56 -12.58
N TYR A 75 -8.71 12.10 -13.74
CA TYR A 75 -9.11 11.55 -15.02
C TYR A 75 -8.31 10.29 -15.33
N ARG A 76 -8.99 9.22 -15.74
CA ARG A 76 -8.36 7.98 -16.17
C ARG A 76 -8.49 7.84 -17.67
N ILE A 77 -7.41 7.43 -18.32
CA ILE A 77 -7.38 7.27 -19.76
C ILE A 77 -6.93 5.85 -20.04
N HIS A 78 -7.79 5.08 -20.70
CA HIS A 78 -7.45 3.74 -21.18
C HIS A 78 -7.05 3.82 -22.63
N ILE A 79 -5.83 3.38 -22.92
CA ILE A 79 -5.30 3.31 -24.27
C ILE A 79 -5.29 1.84 -24.67
N THR A 80 -6.12 1.50 -25.64
CA THR A 80 -6.19 0.20 -26.28
C THR A 80 -5.37 0.20 -27.56
N PRO A 81 -5.13 -0.97 -28.20
CA PRO A 81 -4.46 -1.01 -29.49
C PRO A 81 -5.11 -0.16 -30.58
N SER A 82 -6.42 0.05 -30.53
CA SER A 82 -7.15 0.79 -31.55
C SER A 82 -7.73 2.14 -31.10
N LYS A 83 -7.90 2.39 -29.80
CA LYS A 83 -8.68 3.54 -29.30
C LYS A 83 -8.15 4.13 -27.99
N ILE A 84 -8.50 5.40 -27.76
CA ILE A 84 -8.29 6.10 -26.49
C ILE A 84 -9.66 6.33 -25.84
N TYR A 85 -9.83 5.81 -24.63
CA TYR A 85 -11.04 5.96 -23.81
C TYR A 85 -10.76 6.92 -22.67
N CYS A 86 -11.47 8.04 -22.64
CA CYS A 86 -11.40 9.02 -21.56
C CYS A 86 -12.48 8.71 -20.52
N LEU A 87 -12.07 8.40 -19.30
CA LEU A 87 -12.92 8.01 -18.18
C LEU A 87 -12.77 8.97 -16.99
N GLY A 88 -13.76 8.90 -16.11
CA GLY A 88 -13.79 9.67 -14.87
C GLY A 88 -14.38 11.08 -15.03
N PRO A 89 -14.07 11.99 -14.09
CA PRO A 89 -13.06 11.83 -13.05
C PRO A 89 -13.50 10.81 -11.97
N GLU A 90 -12.56 10.01 -11.47
CA GLU A 90 -12.75 9.02 -10.40
C GLU A 90 -12.04 9.46 -9.12
N GLU A 91 -12.57 9.04 -7.95
CA GLU A 91 -11.89 9.25 -6.67
C GLU A 91 -10.70 8.30 -6.53
N GLU A 92 -9.51 8.85 -6.38
CA GLU A 92 -8.27 8.09 -6.18
C GLU A 92 -7.53 8.56 -4.93
N VAL A 93 -6.82 7.64 -4.26
CA VAL A 93 -5.96 8.00 -3.14
C VAL A 93 -4.81 8.86 -3.65
N SER A 94 -4.73 10.07 -3.14
CA SER A 94 -3.82 11.08 -3.66
C SER A 94 -2.36 10.85 -3.22
N ASN A 95 -1.43 11.41 -4.00
CA ASN A 95 0.02 11.33 -3.78
C ASN A 95 0.63 12.72 -3.56
N TYR A 96 1.92 12.79 -3.19
CA TYR A 96 2.55 14.06 -2.84
C TYR A 96 2.52 15.08 -3.99
N VAL A 97 2.88 14.63 -5.19
CA VAL A 97 2.99 15.46 -6.40
C VAL A 97 1.65 16.11 -6.73
N VAL A 98 0.58 15.31 -6.84
CA VAL A 98 -0.72 15.84 -7.29
C VAL A 98 -1.34 16.77 -6.24
N LYS A 99 -1.18 16.50 -4.93
CA LYS A 99 -1.69 17.45 -3.92
C LYS A 99 -0.88 18.75 -3.88
N HIS A 100 0.44 18.70 -4.05
CA HIS A 100 1.24 19.92 -4.09
C HIS A 100 0.80 20.80 -5.25
N HIS A 101 0.56 20.19 -6.41
CA HIS A 101 0.05 20.85 -7.61
C HIS A 101 -1.48 20.78 -7.74
N LYS A 102 -2.23 20.77 -6.62
CA LYS A 102 -3.70 20.58 -6.63
C LYS A 102 -4.45 21.60 -7.48
N GLN A 103 -3.90 22.80 -7.64
CA GLN A 103 -4.47 23.84 -8.51
C GLN A 103 -4.50 23.44 -10.00
N TYR A 104 -3.65 22.50 -10.40
CA TYR A 104 -3.58 21.90 -11.74
C TYR A 104 -4.11 20.45 -11.75
N ALA A 105 -4.91 20.02 -10.76
CA ALA A 105 -5.38 18.63 -10.67
C ALA A 105 -6.08 18.14 -11.95
N SER A 106 -6.79 19.03 -12.66
CA SER A 106 -7.46 18.72 -13.93
C SER A 106 -6.52 18.49 -15.13
N ASP A 107 -5.23 18.80 -14.97
CA ASP A 107 -4.19 18.61 -15.96
C ASP A 107 -3.42 17.29 -15.72
N PHE A 108 -3.63 16.64 -14.58
CA PHE A 108 -3.10 15.30 -14.32
C PHE A 108 -4.05 14.24 -14.88
N ALA A 109 -3.49 13.29 -15.63
CA ALA A 109 -4.20 12.12 -16.08
C ALA A 109 -3.44 10.84 -15.74
N ARG A 110 -4.19 9.84 -15.27
CA ARG A 110 -3.67 8.49 -15.09
C ARG A 110 -3.96 7.68 -16.35
N VAL A 111 -2.92 7.40 -17.11
CA VAL A 111 -3.01 6.63 -18.36
C VAL A 111 -2.72 5.17 -18.06
N THR A 112 -3.53 4.24 -18.58
CA THR A 112 -3.30 2.80 -18.47
C THR A 112 -3.40 2.16 -19.84
N PHE A 113 -2.39 1.40 -20.21
CA PHE A 113 -2.35 0.63 -21.44
C PHE A 113 -3.01 -0.73 -21.19
N VAL A 114 -4.11 -0.99 -21.90
CA VAL A 114 -4.98 -2.16 -21.72
C VAL A 114 -5.34 -2.78 -23.06
N ASP A 115 -5.84 -4.01 -23.06
CA ASP A 115 -6.39 -4.64 -24.26
C ASP A 115 -7.80 -4.08 -24.57
N GLU A 116 -8.40 -4.46 -25.69
CA GLU A 116 -9.71 -3.95 -26.14
C GLU A 116 -10.85 -4.27 -25.16
N ASP A 117 -10.74 -5.35 -24.40
CA ASP A 117 -11.65 -5.74 -23.33
C ASP A 117 -11.30 -5.11 -21.96
N TRP A 118 -10.33 -4.18 -21.95
CA TRP A 118 -9.74 -3.53 -20.79
C TRP A 118 -8.95 -4.45 -19.86
N SER A 119 -8.68 -5.67 -20.29
CA SER A 119 -7.77 -6.57 -19.59
C SER A 119 -6.31 -6.09 -19.73
N LYS A 120 -5.41 -6.73 -18.99
CA LYS A 120 -3.98 -6.40 -19.06
C LYS A 120 -3.42 -6.84 -20.40
N LEU A 121 -2.68 -5.95 -21.07
CA LEU A 121 -1.96 -6.29 -22.30
C LEU A 121 -1.02 -7.48 -22.07
N PHE A 122 -1.15 -8.49 -22.92
CA PHE A 122 -0.25 -9.64 -22.91
C PHE A 122 1.14 -9.23 -23.43
N PRO A 123 2.24 -9.69 -22.81
CA PRO A 123 3.59 -9.36 -23.27
C PRO A 123 3.84 -9.69 -24.75
N ASP A 124 3.24 -10.79 -25.24
CA ASP A 124 3.37 -11.23 -26.63
C ASP A 124 2.67 -10.30 -27.63
N ALA A 125 1.68 -9.52 -27.19
CA ALA A 125 1.04 -8.49 -28.01
C ALA A 125 1.98 -7.31 -28.29
N ILE A 126 2.91 -7.03 -27.37
CA ILE A 126 3.92 -5.96 -27.49
C ILE A 126 5.18 -6.49 -28.20
N SER A 127 5.55 -7.74 -27.93
CA SER A 127 6.77 -8.35 -28.45
C SER A 127 6.52 -9.79 -28.87
N ALA A 128 6.39 -10.03 -30.17
CA ALA A 128 6.11 -11.35 -30.71
C ALA A 128 7.39 -12.16 -30.92
N ARG A 129 7.39 -13.43 -30.50
CA ARG A 129 8.46 -14.38 -30.85
C ARG A 129 8.08 -15.12 -32.13
N THR A 130 8.81 -14.88 -33.21
CA THR A 130 8.52 -15.47 -34.53
C THR A 130 9.28 -16.78 -34.81
N GLY A 131 10.18 -17.22 -33.92
CA GLY A 131 10.98 -18.44 -34.08
C GLY A 131 10.93 -19.39 -32.87
N ARG A 132 11.20 -20.69 -33.10
CA ARG A 132 11.42 -21.68 -32.02
C ARG A 132 12.88 -21.62 -31.58
N GLY A 133 13.14 -21.14 -30.36
CA GLY A 133 14.47 -21.17 -29.74
C GLY A 133 14.62 -20.11 -28.65
N PHE A 134 15.41 -20.40 -27.61
CA PHE A 134 15.62 -19.48 -26.47
C PHE A 134 16.28 -18.14 -26.86
N PHE A 135 16.96 -18.09 -28.01
CA PHE A 135 17.72 -16.94 -28.50
C PHE A 135 17.05 -16.14 -29.62
N SER A 136 15.81 -16.48 -30.03
CA SER A 136 15.12 -15.70 -31.07
C SER A 136 14.84 -14.29 -30.56
N GLN A 137 15.40 -13.26 -31.22
CA GLN A 137 15.13 -11.89 -30.83
C GLN A 137 13.63 -11.57 -30.99
N PRO A 138 12.96 -11.07 -29.95
CA PRO A 138 11.55 -10.70 -30.04
C PRO A 138 11.36 -9.58 -31.06
N LEU A 139 10.45 -9.75 -32.01
CA LEU A 139 10.06 -8.68 -32.93
C LEU A 139 9.13 -7.73 -32.19
N LYS A 140 9.42 -6.42 -32.24
CA LYS A 140 8.53 -5.39 -31.71
C LYS A 140 7.31 -5.26 -32.63
N THR A 141 6.12 -5.32 -32.06
CA THR A 141 4.87 -5.24 -32.82
C THR A 141 4.50 -3.79 -33.13
N GLY A 142 3.50 -3.57 -34.00
CA GLY A 142 2.94 -2.22 -34.21
C GLY A 142 2.41 -1.59 -32.92
N LEU A 143 1.88 -2.40 -32.00
CA LEU A 143 1.43 -1.96 -30.68
C LEU A 143 2.57 -1.39 -29.84
N TYR A 144 3.76 -2.00 -29.89
CA TYR A 144 4.94 -1.45 -29.21
C TYR A 144 5.24 -0.02 -29.70
N TYR A 145 5.25 0.19 -31.01
CA TYR A 145 5.51 1.52 -31.58
C TYR A 145 4.39 2.53 -31.30
N HIS A 146 3.13 2.07 -31.24
CA HIS A 146 2.00 2.90 -30.83
C HIS A 146 2.16 3.40 -29.39
N ILE A 147 2.41 2.49 -28.43
CA ILE A 147 2.66 2.84 -27.02
C ILE A 147 3.89 3.75 -26.92
N LEU A 148 4.96 3.44 -27.66
CA LEU A 148 6.19 4.22 -27.66
C LEU A 148 5.97 5.65 -28.15
N SER A 149 5.20 5.84 -29.23
CA SER A 149 4.87 7.17 -29.74
C SER A 149 4.07 7.97 -28.72
N ILE A 150 3.11 7.37 -28.02
CA ILE A 150 2.36 8.03 -26.94
C ILE A 150 3.28 8.46 -25.79
N LEU A 151 4.20 7.59 -25.36
CA LEU A 151 5.13 7.90 -24.27
C LEU A 151 6.15 8.99 -24.66
N LYS A 152 6.56 9.02 -25.94
CA LYS A 152 7.52 10.01 -26.48
C LYS A 152 6.88 11.36 -26.77
N GLU A 153 5.81 11.35 -27.54
CA GLU A 153 5.24 12.54 -28.17
C GLU A 153 4.05 13.08 -27.38
N GLY A 154 3.44 12.24 -26.55
CA GLY A 154 2.19 12.53 -25.87
C GLY A 154 0.97 12.34 -26.76
N PHE A 155 -0.17 12.84 -26.29
CA PHE A 155 -1.40 12.89 -27.09
C PHE A 155 -2.28 14.09 -26.67
N CYS A 156 -3.21 14.49 -27.54
CA CYS A 156 -4.08 15.64 -27.30
C CYS A 156 -5.51 15.19 -26.96
N ILE A 157 -6.10 15.82 -25.95
CA ILE A 157 -7.55 15.80 -25.70
C ILE A 157 -8.03 17.24 -25.72
N GLY A 158 -8.76 17.61 -26.76
CA GLY A 158 -9.14 19.00 -27.00
C GLY A 158 -7.90 19.90 -27.09
N PRO A 159 -7.83 21.01 -26.32
CA PRO A 159 -6.67 21.91 -26.33
C PRO A 159 -5.50 21.41 -25.47
N LYS A 160 -5.68 20.35 -24.67
CA LYS A 160 -4.66 19.87 -23.72
C LYS A 160 -3.78 18.81 -24.37
N LYS A 161 -2.46 19.04 -24.40
CA LYS A 161 -1.46 18.04 -24.79
C LYS A 161 -0.88 17.37 -23.55
N TYR A 162 -1.16 16.09 -23.36
CA TYR A 162 -0.64 15.30 -22.26
C TYR A 162 0.71 14.70 -22.61
N GLU A 163 1.72 14.95 -21.77
CA GLU A 163 3.06 14.41 -21.90
C GLU A 163 3.44 13.52 -20.72
N PHE A 164 4.39 12.61 -20.93
CA PHE A 164 4.81 11.66 -19.91
C PHE A 164 5.39 12.39 -18.70
N LEU A 165 4.94 12.02 -17.50
CA LEU A 165 5.42 12.59 -16.25
C LEU A 165 6.33 11.61 -15.50
N ALA A 166 5.76 10.49 -15.03
CA ALA A 166 6.46 9.42 -14.30
C ALA A 166 5.51 8.24 -14.01
N PHE A 167 6.00 7.20 -13.33
CA PHE A 167 5.19 6.12 -12.78
C PHE A 167 5.79 5.62 -11.46
N SER A 168 4.95 5.08 -10.58
CA SER A 168 5.41 4.29 -9.42
C SER A 168 5.55 2.80 -9.79
N ALA A 169 6.24 2.01 -8.95
CA ALA A 169 6.39 0.58 -9.19
C ALA A 169 5.06 -0.19 -9.24
N SER A 170 4.05 0.23 -8.46
CA SER A 170 2.72 -0.38 -8.52
C SER A 170 1.99 -0.04 -9.81
N GLN A 171 2.15 1.19 -10.30
CA GLN A 171 1.57 1.63 -11.56
C GLN A 171 2.21 0.91 -12.75
N LEU A 172 3.53 0.75 -12.75
CA LEU A 172 4.23 -0.01 -13.79
C LEU A 172 3.73 -1.46 -13.89
N ARG A 173 3.51 -2.15 -12.75
CA ARG A 173 2.93 -3.51 -12.74
C ARG A 173 1.52 -3.58 -13.34
N GLY A 174 0.77 -2.49 -13.19
CA GLY A 174 -0.55 -2.29 -13.76
C GLY A 174 -0.56 -1.66 -15.15
N SER A 175 0.62 -1.49 -15.78
CA SER A 175 0.76 -0.85 -17.10
C SER A 175 0.17 0.57 -17.13
N SER A 176 0.29 1.27 -16.01
CA SER A 176 -0.18 2.66 -15.81
C SER A 176 0.98 3.63 -15.66
N VAL A 177 0.76 4.87 -16.11
CA VAL A 177 1.67 6.00 -15.96
C VAL A 177 0.90 7.27 -15.61
N TRP A 178 1.58 8.23 -14.99
CA TRP A 178 1.10 9.60 -14.88
C TRP A 178 1.52 10.39 -16.13
N MET A 179 0.56 11.12 -16.71
CA MET A 179 0.80 12.12 -17.72
C MET A 179 0.24 13.47 -17.26
N PHE A 180 0.83 14.54 -17.75
CA PHE A 180 0.46 15.90 -17.37
C PHE A 180 0.23 16.77 -18.61
N ALA A 181 -0.83 17.57 -18.59
CA ALA A 181 -1.13 18.53 -19.64
C ALA A 181 -0.43 19.86 -19.36
N SER A 182 0.74 20.06 -19.95
CA SER A 182 1.51 21.29 -19.79
C SER A 182 0.74 22.51 -20.31
N ASN A 183 0.82 23.61 -19.55
CA ASN A 183 0.18 24.88 -19.85
C ASN A 183 1.18 26.05 -19.68
N ASP A 184 0.72 27.28 -19.90
CA ASP A 184 1.57 28.47 -19.84
C ASP A 184 2.16 28.73 -18.43
N SER A 185 1.53 28.21 -17.38
CA SER A 185 1.94 28.41 -15.99
C SER A 185 2.80 27.29 -15.41
N LEU A 186 2.59 26.04 -15.85
CA LEU A 186 3.30 24.88 -15.32
C LEU A 186 3.52 23.83 -16.41
N LYS A 187 4.76 23.37 -16.55
CA LYS A 187 5.11 22.27 -17.45
C LYS A 187 5.44 21.00 -16.68
N ALA A 188 5.33 19.83 -17.33
CA ALA A 188 5.71 18.56 -16.71
C ALA A 188 7.20 18.51 -16.33
N GLU A 189 8.05 19.21 -17.08
CA GLU A 189 9.47 19.36 -16.74
C GLU A 189 9.68 20.10 -15.41
N ASP A 190 8.91 21.16 -15.16
CA ASP A 190 9.00 21.93 -13.92
C ASP A 190 8.57 21.07 -12.72
N ILE A 191 7.53 20.24 -12.88
CA ILE A 191 7.11 19.27 -11.89
C ILE A 191 8.24 18.26 -11.59
N ARG A 192 8.90 17.71 -12.63
CA ARG A 192 10.03 16.79 -12.45
C ARG A 192 11.23 17.46 -11.77
N ARG A 193 11.53 18.71 -12.10
CA ARG A 193 12.61 19.49 -11.46
C ARG A 193 12.29 19.77 -9.99
N TRP A 194 11.01 19.98 -9.67
CA TRP A 194 10.54 20.16 -8.30
C TRP A 194 10.65 18.90 -7.44
N MET A 195 10.46 17.70 -8.03
CA MET A 195 10.54 16.42 -7.32
C MET A 195 11.88 16.22 -6.59
N GLY A 196 12.99 16.57 -7.24
CA GLY A 196 14.33 16.41 -6.70
C GLY A 196 15.39 16.46 -7.79
N ASN A 197 16.65 16.32 -7.37
CA ASN A 197 17.78 16.17 -8.28
C ASN A 197 18.07 14.69 -8.52
N PHE A 198 17.91 14.27 -9.78
CA PHE A 198 18.18 12.90 -10.22
C PHE A 198 19.41 12.79 -11.13
N GLU A 199 20.13 13.89 -11.39
CA GLU A 199 21.24 13.95 -12.36
C GLU A 199 22.43 13.06 -11.97
N GLU A 200 22.62 12.85 -10.68
CA GLU A 200 23.66 11.97 -10.13
C GLU A 200 23.31 10.48 -10.30
N ILE A 201 22.04 10.14 -10.53
CA ILE A 201 21.59 8.76 -10.68
C ILE A 201 21.77 8.30 -12.12
N ARG A 202 22.89 7.61 -12.36
CA ARG A 202 23.27 7.10 -13.69
C ARG A 202 22.63 5.77 -14.10
N SER A 203 21.87 5.15 -13.21
CA SER A 203 21.14 3.91 -13.51
C SER A 203 19.68 4.23 -13.80
N VAL A 204 19.22 3.91 -15.02
CA VAL A 204 17.85 4.18 -15.47
C VAL A 204 16.81 3.61 -14.51
N SER A 205 16.98 2.35 -14.11
CA SER A 205 16.08 1.65 -13.19
C SER A 205 16.02 2.29 -11.81
N LYS A 206 17.17 2.70 -11.26
CA LYS A 206 17.20 3.42 -9.99
C LYS A 206 16.55 4.80 -10.13
N CYS A 207 16.82 5.53 -11.21
CA CYS A 207 16.26 6.85 -11.46
C CYS A 207 14.72 6.79 -11.55
N ALA A 208 14.19 5.88 -12.37
CA ALA A 208 12.75 5.64 -12.50
C ALA A 208 12.10 5.30 -11.15
N ALA A 209 12.73 4.42 -10.36
CA ALA A 209 12.25 4.05 -9.04
C ALA A 209 12.24 5.24 -8.06
N ARG A 210 13.25 6.13 -8.12
CA ARG A 210 13.34 7.32 -7.26
C ARG A 210 12.32 8.38 -7.64
N MET A 211 12.11 8.65 -8.93
CA MET A 211 11.02 9.53 -9.38
C MET A 211 9.65 8.96 -8.96
N GLY A 212 9.45 7.66 -9.17
CA GLY A 212 8.21 6.97 -8.85
C GLY A 212 7.83 6.95 -7.37
N GLN A 213 8.80 7.12 -6.47
CA GLN A 213 8.52 7.07 -5.03
C GLN A 213 7.61 8.22 -4.56
N LEU A 214 7.64 9.36 -5.25
CA LEU A 214 6.80 10.53 -4.95
C LEU A 214 5.34 10.38 -5.40
N PHE A 215 5.07 9.41 -6.26
CA PHE A 215 3.72 9.02 -6.71
C PHE A 215 3.11 7.90 -5.88
N SER A 216 3.81 7.45 -4.83
CA SER A 216 3.23 6.53 -3.84
C SER A 216 2.07 7.22 -3.12
N SER A 217 0.97 6.49 -2.91
CA SER A 217 -0.15 6.97 -2.11
C SER A 217 0.31 7.28 -0.68
N SER A 218 0.08 8.51 -0.21
CA SER A 218 0.57 8.97 1.09
C SER A 218 -0.36 10.00 1.74
N ARG A 219 -0.28 10.07 3.08
CA ARG A 219 -0.90 11.11 3.89
C ARG A 219 0.13 12.21 4.14
N GLN A 220 -0.18 13.43 3.71
CA GLN A 220 0.65 14.60 3.98
C GLN A 220 0.34 15.10 5.37
N THR A 221 1.37 15.51 6.10
CA THR A 221 1.22 16.08 7.43
C THR A 221 1.63 17.55 7.43
N LEU A 222 2.91 17.86 7.64
CA LEU A 222 3.45 19.21 7.65
C LEU A 222 4.83 19.29 7.03
N GLU A 223 5.29 20.51 6.81
CA GLU A 223 6.68 20.79 6.46
C GLU A 223 7.55 20.87 7.71
N ILE A 224 8.56 20.00 7.80
CA ILE A 224 9.47 19.97 8.95
C ILE A 224 10.59 20.99 8.75
N LEU A 225 10.84 21.82 9.75
CA LEU A 225 11.91 22.79 9.71
C LEU A 225 13.28 22.09 9.82
N PRO A 226 14.33 22.58 9.12
CA PRO A 226 15.65 21.95 9.15
C PRO A 226 16.23 21.79 10.56
N ARG A 227 15.92 22.70 11.49
CA ARG A 227 16.38 22.62 12.88
C ARG A 227 15.77 21.46 13.68
N ASP A 228 14.66 20.90 13.21
CA ASP A 228 13.95 19.81 13.88
C ASP A 228 14.35 18.43 13.29
N VAL A 229 15.22 18.43 12.29
CA VAL A 229 15.80 17.24 11.66
C VAL A 229 17.27 17.15 12.01
N GLU A 230 17.75 15.96 12.36
CA GLU A 230 19.16 15.64 12.44
C GLU A 230 19.51 14.46 11.55
N GLU A 231 20.75 14.41 11.10
CA GLU A 231 21.31 13.26 10.40
C GLU A 231 22.24 12.51 11.35
N ILE A 232 21.95 11.23 11.58
CA ILE A 232 22.70 10.32 12.45
C ILE A 232 23.41 9.28 11.57
N PRO A 233 24.60 8.78 11.96
CA PRO A 233 25.36 7.83 11.14
C PRO A 233 24.62 6.50 11.00
N ASP A 234 24.85 5.76 9.93
CA ASP A 234 24.40 4.37 9.84
C ASP A 234 25.16 3.47 10.84
N ILE A 235 24.51 2.41 11.31
CA ILE A 235 25.13 1.36 12.12
C ILE A 235 25.63 0.29 11.18
N GLU A 236 26.96 0.14 11.12
CA GLU A 236 27.63 -0.68 10.13
C GLU A 236 28.57 -1.68 10.81
N VAL A 237 28.55 -2.92 10.35
CA VAL A 237 29.49 -3.97 10.80
C VAL A 237 30.10 -4.60 9.56
N THR A 238 31.41 -4.88 9.61
CA THR A 238 32.12 -5.57 8.54
C THR A 238 32.46 -6.98 9.01
N THR A 239 31.93 -7.98 8.31
CA THR A 239 32.16 -9.40 8.58
C THR A 239 32.71 -10.04 7.32
N ASP A 240 33.82 -10.77 7.43
CA ASP A 240 34.48 -11.45 6.30
C ASP A 240 34.72 -10.55 5.07
N GLY A 241 35.05 -9.29 5.32
CA GLY A 241 35.29 -8.29 4.27
C GLY A 241 34.03 -7.72 3.60
N THR A 242 32.84 -8.17 3.99
CA THR A 242 31.56 -7.61 3.54
C THR A 242 31.02 -6.63 4.55
N LYS A 243 30.71 -5.41 4.10
CA LYS A 243 30.14 -4.35 4.92
C LYS A 243 28.61 -4.44 4.92
N TYR A 244 28.03 -4.65 6.09
CA TYR A 244 26.58 -4.66 6.29
C TYR A 244 26.12 -3.42 7.05
N ILE A 245 24.95 -2.90 6.66
CA ILE A 245 24.29 -1.78 7.33
C ILE A 245 23.10 -2.35 8.10
N PHE A 246 23.18 -2.37 9.43
CA PHE A 246 22.12 -2.88 10.30
C PHE A 246 20.93 -1.92 10.36
N SER A 247 21.18 -0.64 10.16
CA SER A 247 20.18 0.42 10.15
C SER A 247 19.64 0.79 8.75
N ASP A 248 19.78 -0.09 7.75
CA ASP A 248 19.43 0.26 6.36
C ASP A 248 17.95 0.61 6.24
N GLY A 249 17.66 1.88 5.96
CA GLY A 249 16.30 2.34 5.73
C GLY A 249 15.52 2.74 6.99
N ILE A 250 16.13 2.79 8.17
CA ILE A 250 15.44 3.19 9.42
C ILE A 250 16.07 4.39 10.12
N GLY A 251 15.21 5.26 10.65
CA GLY A 251 15.56 6.39 11.51
C GLY A 251 14.68 6.46 12.74
N LYS A 252 14.67 7.62 13.39
CA LYS A 252 13.95 7.85 14.66
C LYS A 252 13.00 9.02 14.56
N ILE A 253 11.89 8.93 15.29
CA ILE A 253 10.93 10.01 15.49
C ILE A 253 10.72 10.22 17.00
N SER A 254 10.80 11.46 17.48
CA SER A 254 10.51 11.74 18.89
C SER A 254 9.06 11.40 19.24
N GLU A 255 8.81 10.98 20.48
CA GLU A 255 7.46 10.66 20.96
C GLU A 255 6.49 11.83 20.78
N ARG A 256 6.91 13.06 21.10
CA ARG A 256 6.07 14.26 20.91
C ARG A 256 5.61 14.42 19.46
N PHE A 257 6.52 14.20 18.51
CA PHE A 257 6.24 14.39 17.09
C PHE A 257 5.42 13.22 16.55
N ALA A 258 5.64 12.00 17.03
CA ALA A 258 4.82 10.83 16.71
C ALA A 258 3.35 11.02 17.12
N LYS A 259 3.10 11.56 18.33
CA LYS A 259 1.73 11.91 18.80
C LYS A 259 1.08 12.96 17.91
N GLU A 260 1.82 14.01 17.55
CA GLU A 260 1.36 15.05 16.62
C GLU A 260 1.02 14.46 15.23
N MET A 261 1.88 13.59 14.71
CA MET A 261 1.65 12.91 13.42
C MET A 261 0.43 12.01 13.47
N ALA A 262 0.26 11.21 14.53
CA ALA A 262 -0.88 10.33 14.74
C ALA A 262 -2.19 11.12 14.69
N CYS A 263 -2.27 12.23 15.43
CA CYS A 263 -3.45 13.11 15.43
C CYS A 263 -3.75 13.65 14.02
N ARG A 264 -2.73 14.13 13.28
CA ARG A 264 -2.93 14.65 11.91
C ARG A 264 -3.44 13.62 10.92
N ILE A 265 -3.09 12.34 11.10
CA ILE A 265 -3.61 11.27 10.26
C ILE A 265 -4.90 10.63 10.80
N GLY A 266 -5.53 11.24 11.80
CA GLY A 266 -6.80 10.79 12.38
C GLY A 266 -6.68 9.53 13.24
N LEU A 267 -5.52 9.32 13.86
CA LEU A 267 -5.30 8.27 14.85
C LEU A 267 -5.31 8.85 16.26
N ASP A 268 -5.43 7.96 17.25
CA ASP A 268 -5.40 8.31 18.67
C ASP A 268 -4.08 8.98 19.04
N TYR A 269 -4.17 10.18 19.62
CA TYR A 269 -3.04 10.95 20.12
C TYR A 269 -2.36 10.27 21.33
N THR A 270 -3.14 9.58 22.16
CA THR A 270 -2.63 8.99 23.41
C THR A 270 -1.81 7.72 23.18
N ASN A 271 -2.12 6.99 22.11
CA ASN A 271 -1.45 5.76 21.71
C ASN A 271 -0.99 5.87 20.24
N PRO A 272 0.06 6.65 19.94
CA PRO A 272 0.57 6.76 18.58
C PRO A 272 1.16 5.42 18.12
N PRO A 273 1.15 5.11 16.81
CA PRO A 273 1.91 3.98 16.28
C PRO A 273 3.40 4.08 16.62
N SER A 274 4.01 2.95 16.98
CA SER A 274 5.43 2.88 17.33
C SER A 274 6.37 3.04 16.13
N ALA A 275 5.89 2.91 14.89
CA ALA A 275 6.69 3.18 13.70
C ALA A 275 5.87 3.74 12.54
N PHE A 276 6.51 4.55 11.70
CA PHE A 276 5.91 5.19 10.53
C PHE A 276 6.78 4.92 9.31
N GLN A 277 6.18 4.39 8.24
CA GLN A 277 6.84 4.36 6.94
C GLN A 277 6.66 5.70 6.25
N ILE A 278 7.76 6.35 5.89
CA ILE A 278 7.77 7.75 5.48
C ILE A 278 8.33 7.98 4.07
N ARG A 279 7.97 9.14 3.52
CA ARG A 279 8.66 9.82 2.42
C ARG A 279 8.88 11.27 2.85
N TYR A 280 10.13 11.71 2.89
CA TYR A 280 10.50 13.06 3.32
C TYR A 280 11.60 13.60 2.41
N GLY A 281 11.26 14.52 1.49
CA GLY A 281 12.18 14.95 0.44
C GLY A 281 12.70 13.74 -0.36
N GLY A 282 14.01 13.56 -0.37
CA GLY A 282 14.67 12.39 -0.98
C GLY A 282 14.82 11.17 -0.07
N TYR A 283 14.39 11.25 1.19
CA TYR A 283 14.46 10.17 2.16
C TYR A 283 13.26 9.21 2.01
N LYS A 284 13.56 7.90 2.02
CA LYS A 284 12.61 6.80 2.06
C LYS A 284 13.03 5.83 3.15
N GLY A 285 12.10 5.47 4.03
CA GLY A 285 12.37 4.49 5.06
C GLY A 285 11.27 4.38 6.11
N VAL A 286 11.60 3.78 7.25
CA VAL A 286 10.80 3.75 8.47
C VAL A 286 11.42 4.70 9.50
N VAL A 287 10.59 5.30 10.34
CA VAL A 287 11.04 5.94 11.57
C VAL A 287 10.32 5.35 12.77
N ALA A 288 11.08 4.85 13.73
CA ALA A 288 10.57 4.28 14.97
C ALA A 288 10.52 5.33 16.08
N VAL A 289 9.54 5.22 16.97
CA VAL A 289 9.40 6.12 18.12
C VAL A 289 10.56 5.88 19.08
N ASP A 290 11.31 6.94 19.37
CA ASP A 290 12.34 6.95 20.41
C ASP A 290 11.98 8.04 21.43
N PRO A 291 11.55 7.65 22.65
CA PRO A 291 11.22 8.60 23.71
C PRO A 291 12.39 9.52 24.10
N ASP A 292 13.62 9.06 23.89
CA ASP A 292 14.84 9.81 24.25
C ASP A 292 15.30 10.75 23.12
N SER A 293 14.63 10.74 21.96
CA SER A 293 15.00 11.60 20.83
C SER A 293 14.63 13.06 21.09
N PHE A 294 15.64 13.93 21.10
CA PHE A 294 15.47 15.37 21.27
C PHE A 294 14.91 16.06 20.02
N ARG A 295 15.43 15.70 18.84
CA ARG A 295 14.95 16.21 17.55
C ARG A 295 13.67 15.48 17.13
N ASN A 296 12.86 16.15 16.32
CA ASN A 296 11.62 15.56 15.83
C ASN A 296 11.88 14.35 14.95
N LEU A 297 12.93 14.41 14.13
CA LEU A 297 13.28 13.41 13.14
C LEU A 297 14.79 13.21 13.08
N SER A 298 15.25 11.98 13.25
CA SER A 298 16.65 11.59 13.07
C SER A 298 16.73 10.65 11.87
N LEU A 299 17.43 11.06 10.82
CA LEU A 299 17.53 10.32 9.54
C LEU A 299 18.94 9.78 9.32
N ARG A 300 19.06 8.69 8.56
CA ARG A 300 20.36 8.07 8.24
C ARG A 300 20.72 8.21 6.76
N PRO A 301 22.02 8.19 6.40
CA PRO A 301 22.47 8.23 5.00
C PRO A 301 21.84 7.15 4.12
N SER A 302 21.71 5.91 4.62
CA SER A 302 21.05 4.79 3.93
C SER A 302 19.62 5.10 3.48
N MET A 303 18.90 5.96 4.21
CA MET A 303 17.54 6.39 3.87
C MET A 303 17.50 7.40 2.71
N LYS A 304 18.59 8.15 2.49
CA LYS A 304 18.67 9.22 1.49
C LYS A 304 18.85 8.63 0.09
N LYS A 305 17.81 8.73 -0.75
CA LYS A 305 17.82 8.10 -2.07
C LYS A 305 18.14 9.07 -3.21
N PHE A 306 17.96 10.38 -3.00
CA PHE A 306 18.33 11.48 -3.89
C PHE A 306 18.30 12.81 -3.13
N GLU A 307 18.80 13.90 -3.73
CA GLU A 307 18.74 15.24 -3.15
C GLU A 307 17.40 15.91 -3.47
N SER A 308 16.75 16.52 -2.48
CA SER A 308 15.49 17.26 -2.69
C SER A 308 15.39 18.45 -1.75
N LYS A 309 14.73 19.52 -2.21
CA LYS A 309 14.40 20.70 -1.40
C LYS A 309 13.07 20.57 -0.66
N SER A 310 12.26 19.56 -1.01
CA SER A 310 10.98 19.33 -0.36
C SER A 310 11.17 18.94 1.11
N ARG A 311 10.37 19.56 1.98
CA ARG A 311 10.35 19.32 3.43
C ARG A 311 9.03 18.74 3.90
N MET A 312 8.15 18.33 2.98
CA MET A 312 6.87 17.75 3.36
C MET A 312 7.09 16.35 3.93
N PHE A 313 6.62 16.15 5.16
CA PHE A 313 6.58 14.83 5.77
C PHE A 313 5.34 14.08 5.30
N ASN A 314 5.57 12.94 4.66
CA ASN A 314 4.50 12.09 4.12
C ASN A 314 4.56 10.72 4.81
N ILE A 315 3.42 10.26 5.31
CA ILE A 315 3.26 8.94 5.91
C ILE A 315 2.58 8.02 4.90
N THR A 316 3.24 6.90 4.60
CA THR A 316 2.73 5.87 3.68
C THR A 316 1.99 4.77 4.44
N SER A 317 2.55 4.35 5.58
CA SER A 317 1.99 3.31 6.45
C SER A 317 2.44 3.54 7.90
N THR A 318 1.82 2.84 8.84
CA THR A 318 2.15 2.85 10.27
C THR A 318 2.30 1.42 10.78
N SER A 319 2.96 1.24 11.93
CA SER A 319 2.95 -0.05 12.64
C SER A 319 1.51 -0.44 13.02
N LYS A 320 1.22 -1.74 12.95
CA LYS A 320 -0.06 -2.35 13.30
C LYS A 320 0.08 -3.88 13.33
N SER A 321 -0.63 -4.52 14.26
CA SER A 321 -0.76 -5.99 14.31
C SER A 321 -1.57 -6.48 13.12
N GLN A 322 -0.91 -7.02 12.07
CA GLN A 322 -1.62 -7.57 10.91
C GLN A 322 -1.82 -9.08 11.07
N PRO A 323 -3.01 -9.61 10.69
CA PRO A 323 -3.22 -11.05 10.68
C PRO A 323 -2.22 -11.75 9.78
N CYS A 324 -1.80 -12.93 10.22
CA CYS A 324 -0.77 -13.71 9.56
C CYS A 324 -1.39 -14.76 8.65
N TYR A 325 -0.89 -14.86 7.42
CA TYR A 325 -1.31 -15.85 6.46
C TYR A 325 -0.09 -16.48 5.80
N MET A 326 -0.09 -17.80 5.67
CA MET A 326 0.83 -18.50 4.79
C MET A 326 0.37 -18.32 3.34
N ASN A 327 1.32 -18.41 2.42
CA ASN A 327 1.12 -18.46 0.97
C ASN A 327 1.87 -19.67 0.40
N ARG A 328 1.76 -19.89 -0.91
CA ARG A 328 2.45 -21.00 -1.59
C ARG A 328 3.96 -20.98 -1.36
N GLU A 329 4.58 -19.79 -1.36
CA GLU A 329 6.02 -19.67 -1.13
C GLU A 329 6.41 -20.17 0.27
N ILE A 330 5.79 -19.63 1.33
CA ILE A 330 6.08 -20.03 2.72
C ILE A 330 5.80 -21.52 2.95
N ILE A 331 4.67 -22.04 2.44
CA ILE A 331 4.32 -23.47 2.59
C ILE A 331 5.39 -24.35 1.94
N SER A 332 5.83 -24.01 0.72
CA SER A 332 6.84 -24.78 0.00
C SER A 332 8.18 -24.79 0.74
N LEU A 333 8.59 -23.65 1.30
CA LEU A 333 9.84 -23.55 2.06
C LEU A 333 9.75 -24.27 3.40
N LEU A 334 8.65 -24.13 4.15
CA LEU A 334 8.47 -24.86 5.42
C LEU A 334 8.42 -26.39 5.20
N SER A 335 7.76 -26.85 4.14
CA SER A 335 7.76 -28.27 3.74
C SER A 335 9.18 -28.76 3.43
N THR A 336 9.95 -27.96 2.67
CA THR A 336 11.37 -28.24 2.36
C THR A 336 12.24 -28.31 3.62
N LEU A 337 11.95 -27.49 4.63
CA LEU A 337 12.65 -27.46 5.92
C LEU A 337 12.17 -28.57 6.89
N GLY A 338 11.29 -29.48 6.43
CA GLY A 338 10.89 -30.67 7.18
C GLY A 338 9.60 -30.54 8.00
N ILE A 339 8.85 -29.44 7.85
CA ILE A 339 7.49 -29.36 8.40
C ILE A 339 6.58 -30.28 7.61
N ARG A 340 5.86 -31.17 8.30
CA ARG A 340 5.00 -32.17 7.68
C ARG A 340 3.79 -31.53 6.98
N ASP A 341 3.50 -31.98 5.77
CA ASP A 341 2.43 -31.39 4.94
C ASP A 341 1.04 -31.51 5.58
N GLU A 342 0.79 -32.55 6.37
CA GLU A 342 -0.50 -32.75 7.06
C GLU A 342 -0.82 -31.60 8.03
N ILE A 343 0.21 -30.89 8.54
CA ILE A 343 0.01 -29.71 9.39
C ILE A 343 -0.66 -28.59 8.58
N PHE A 344 -0.22 -28.35 7.35
CA PHE A 344 -0.83 -27.32 6.49
C PHE A 344 -2.25 -27.70 6.08
N GLU A 345 -2.50 -28.98 5.80
CA GLU A 345 -3.83 -29.49 5.48
C GLU A 345 -4.80 -29.31 6.65
N LEU A 346 -4.38 -29.64 7.87
CA LEU A 346 -5.18 -29.43 9.08
C LEU A 346 -5.47 -27.94 9.30
N MET A 347 -4.47 -27.07 9.16
CA MET A 347 -4.67 -25.62 9.29
C MET A 347 -5.62 -25.07 8.22
N GLN A 348 -5.57 -25.59 6.99
CA GLN A 348 -6.52 -25.23 5.94
C GLN A 348 -7.94 -25.65 6.29
N GLN A 349 -8.13 -26.88 6.78
CA GLN A 349 -9.44 -27.40 7.19
C GLN A 349 -10.02 -26.58 8.34
N ASP A 350 -9.20 -26.19 9.30
CA ASP A 350 -9.63 -25.37 10.44
C ASP A 350 -9.99 -23.93 10.01
N ASP A 351 -9.25 -23.32 9.08
CA ASP A 351 -9.60 -22.02 8.49
C ASP A 351 -10.95 -22.11 7.75
N MET A 352 -11.19 -23.17 6.98
CA MET A 352 -12.48 -23.40 6.31
C MET A 352 -13.63 -23.60 7.30
N ARG A 353 -13.40 -24.34 8.39
CA ARG A 353 -14.41 -24.58 9.43
C ARG A 353 -14.80 -23.27 10.14
N GLU A 354 -13.83 -22.42 10.47
CA GLU A 354 -14.11 -21.10 11.09
C GLU A 354 -14.94 -20.21 10.15
N LEU A 355 -14.72 -20.30 8.83
CA LEU A 355 -15.51 -19.58 7.83
C LEU A 355 -16.95 -20.08 7.72
N ASP A 356 -17.18 -21.39 7.86
CA ASP A 356 -18.53 -21.97 7.87
C ASP A 356 -19.28 -21.58 9.16
N GLU A 357 -18.61 -21.67 10.31
CA GLU A 357 -19.18 -21.32 11.63
C GLU A 357 -19.62 -19.86 11.70
N MET A 358 -18.92 -18.95 11.03
CA MET A 358 -19.27 -17.52 10.95
C MET A 358 -20.69 -17.29 10.42
N LEU A 359 -21.25 -18.19 9.60
CA LEU A 359 -22.61 -18.02 9.06
C LEU A 359 -23.72 -18.30 10.07
N THR A 360 -23.39 -18.92 11.20
CA THR A 360 -24.36 -19.36 12.22
C THR A 360 -24.03 -18.89 13.62
N ASN A 361 -22.76 -18.59 13.91
CA ASN A 361 -22.29 -18.21 15.23
C ASN A 361 -21.76 -16.77 15.23
N ARG A 362 -22.35 -15.94 16.09
CA ARG A 362 -22.01 -14.52 16.21
C ARG A 362 -20.57 -14.28 16.64
N GLU A 363 -20.06 -15.04 17.60
CA GLU A 363 -18.68 -14.88 18.10
C GLU A 363 -17.64 -15.28 17.06
N ALA A 364 -17.89 -16.35 16.29
CA ALA A 364 -17.07 -16.76 15.15
C ALA A 364 -17.10 -15.68 14.06
N ALA A 365 -18.27 -15.11 13.76
CA ALA A 365 -18.40 -14.02 12.80
C ALA A 365 -17.61 -12.78 13.22
N LEU A 366 -17.72 -12.36 14.49
CA LEU A 366 -16.95 -11.24 15.03
C LEU A 366 -15.44 -11.51 15.01
N SER A 367 -15.02 -12.75 15.29
CA SER A 367 -13.61 -13.18 15.18
C SER A 367 -13.07 -13.03 13.76
N VAL A 368 -13.80 -13.54 12.76
CA VAL A 368 -13.37 -13.50 11.35
C VAL A 368 -13.40 -12.08 10.81
N LEU A 369 -14.48 -11.32 11.06
CA LEU A 369 -14.61 -9.95 10.58
C LEU A 369 -13.63 -8.99 11.28
N GLY A 370 -13.33 -9.23 12.56
CA GLY A 370 -12.36 -8.45 13.34
C GLY A 370 -10.94 -8.51 12.79
N LYS A 371 -10.60 -9.55 12.01
CA LYS A 371 -9.31 -9.66 11.31
C LYS A 371 -9.18 -8.69 10.13
N ILE A 372 -10.27 -8.03 9.67
CA ILE A 372 -10.28 -7.26 8.40
C ILE A 372 -10.94 -5.88 8.55
N GLY A 373 -10.28 -4.85 8.01
CA GLY A 373 -10.69 -3.44 8.14
C GLY A 373 -11.50 -2.83 6.99
N SER A 374 -12.25 -3.63 6.20
CA SER A 374 -13.09 -3.08 5.11
C SER A 374 -14.34 -2.35 5.65
N ALA A 375 -14.96 -1.48 4.84
CA ALA A 375 -16.14 -0.72 5.27
C ALA A 375 -17.35 -1.65 5.49
N GLU A 376 -17.52 -2.63 4.61
CA GLU A 376 -18.58 -3.63 4.64
C GLU A 376 -18.43 -4.56 5.86
N THR A 377 -17.21 -5.02 6.16
CA THR A 377 -16.94 -5.84 7.35
C THR A 377 -17.17 -5.06 8.65
N LYS A 378 -16.92 -3.74 8.67
CA LYS A 378 -17.24 -2.88 9.81
C LYS A 378 -18.75 -2.75 10.03
N THR A 379 -19.53 -2.60 8.97
CA THR A 379 -21.00 -2.55 9.08
C THR A 379 -21.55 -3.88 9.61
N ALA A 380 -21.11 -5.01 9.05
CA ALA A 380 -21.49 -6.34 9.54
C ALA A 380 -21.09 -6.53 11.02
N SER A 381 -19.88 -6.12 11.41
CA SER A 381 -19.43 -6.18 12.80
C SER A 381 -20.32 -5.36 13.74
N LYS A 382 -20.75 -4.15 13.32
CA LYS A 382 -21.68 -3.32 14.11
C LYS A 382 -23.03 -3.98 14.30
N ILE A 383 -23.57 -4.61 13.25
CA ILE A 383 -24.85 -5.34 13.31
C ILE A 383 -24.73 -6.51 14.30
N LEU A 384 -23.67 -7.30 14.21
CA LEU A 384 -23.41 -8.41 15.14
C LEU A 384 -23.27 -7.93 16.60
N LEU A 385 -22.57 -6.82 16.83
CA LEU A 385 -22.41 -6.23 18.16
C LEU A 385 -23.73 -5.69 18.75
N GLN A 386 -24.72 -5.37 17.92
CA GLN A 386 -26.07 -5.01 18.37
C GLN A 386 -26.92 -6.22 18.77
N GLY A 387 -26.39 -7.44 18.64
CA GLY A 387 -27.04 -8.67 19.08
C GLY A 387 -27.83 -9.39 18.00
N TYR A 388 -27.68 -9.01 16.72
CA TYR A 388 -28.26 -9.76 15.62
C TYR A 388 -27.50 -11.06 15.37
N GLU A 389 -28.25 -12.14 15.13
CA GLU A 389 -27.68 -13.43 14.74
C GLU A 389 -27.36 -13.46 13.23
N PRO A 390 -26.21 -14.03 12.83
CA PRO A 390 -25.79 -14.16 11.43
C PRO A 390 -26.87 -14.69 10.47
N SER A 391 -27.65 -15.68 10.91
CA SER A 391 -28.62 -16.40 10.08
C SER A 391 -30.00 -15.75 10.00
N LEU A 392 -30.29 -14.75 10.85
CA LEU A 392 -31.63 -14.15 10.94
C LEU A 392 -31.79 -12.91 10.08
N GLU A 393 -30.73 -12.13 9.88
CA GLU A 393 -30.77 -10.88 9.12
C GLU A 393 -30.22 -11.12 7.70
N PRO A 394 -31.07 -11.04 6.65
CA PRO A 394 -30.66 -11.41 5.29
C PRO A 394 -29.50 -10.59 4.72
N TYR A 395 -29.41 -9.30 5.06
CA TYR A 395 -28.34 -8.43 4.56
C TYR A 395 -26.99 -8.80 5.19
N LEU A 396 -26.96 -9.04 6.51
CA LEU A 396 -25.81 -9.56 7.24
C LEU A 396 -25.37 -10.91 6.65
N LEU A 397 -26.30 -11.86 6.50
CA LEU A 397 -25.98 -13.17 5.92
C LEU A 397 -25.37 -13.05 4.51
N MET A 398 -25.89 -12.14 3.69
CA MET A 398 -25.34 -11.87 2.35
C MET A 398 -23.90 -11.35 2.43
N ILE A 399 -23.60 -10.41 3.34
CA ILE A 399 -22.23 -9.92 3.56
C ILE A 399 -21.31 -11.05 4.02
N LEU A 400 -21.75 -11.86 4.98
CA LEU A 400 -20.97 -12.97 5.52
C LEU A 400 -20.68 -14.05 4.46
N LYS A 401 -21.66 -14.40 3.62
CA LYS A 401 -21.47 -15.33 2.49
C LYS A 401 -20.51 -14.78 1.44
N ALA A 402 -20.66 -13.51 1.05
CA ALA A 402 -19.72 -12.87 0.14
C ALA A 402 -18.29 -12.86 0.72
N HIS A 403 -18.16 -12.69 2.04
CA HIS A 403 -16.88 -12.78 2.73
C HIS A 403 -16.28 -14.19 2.69
N GLN A 404 -17.09 -15.20 3.02
CA GLN A 404 -16.73 -16.61 2.97
C GLN A 404 -16.26 -16.99 1.55
N ASP A 405 -17.03 -16.66 0.51
CA ASP A 405 -16.69 -16.96 -0.88
C ASP A 405 -15.35 -16.34 -1.30
N ASN A 406 -15.10 -15.08 -0.90
CA ASN A 406 -13.82 -14.41 -1.15
C ASN A 406 -12.66 -15.12 -0.44
N ARG A 407 -12.84 -15.53 0.82
CA ARG A 407 -11.82 -16.24 1.60
C ARG A 407 -11.54 -17.64 1.05
N LEU A 408 -12.58 -18.40 0.72
CA LEU A 408 -12.45 -19.71 0.07
C LEU A 408 -11.75 -19.59 -1.29
N THR A 409 -12.03 -18.52 -2.04
CA THR A 409 -11.33 -18.24 -3.30
C THR A 409 -9.84 -17.94 -3.06
N ASP A 410 -9.51 -17.14 -2.05
CA ASP A 410 -8.12 -16.86 -1.64
C ASP A 410 -7.38 -18.15 -1.22
N ILE A 411 -8.03 -19.02 -0.44
CA ILE A 411 -7.48 -20.33 -0.05
C ILE A 411 -7.24 -21.19 -1.29
N ARG A 412 -8.24 -21.36 -2.16
CA ARG A 412 -8.16 -22.18 -3.37
C ARG A 412 -7.09 -21.69 -4.36
N THR A 413 -7.05 -20.39 -4.61
CA THR A 413 -6.23 -19.81 -5.70
C THR A 413 -4.83 -19.40 -5.26
N ARG A 414 -4.61 -19.12 -3.97
CA ARG A 414 -3.35 -18.58 -3.45
C ARG A 414 -2.79 -19.35 -2.25
N CYS A 415 -3.50 -20.38 -1.78
CA CYS A 415 -3.16 -21.12 -0.55
C CYS A 415 -3.02 -20.17 0.65
N LYS A 416 -3.88 -19.14 0.72
CA LYS A 416 -3.82 -18.09 1.76
C LYS A 416 -4.47 -18.56 3.07
N ILE A 417 -3.75 -19.42 3.78
CA ILE A 417 -4.18 -20.10 5.01
C ILE A 417 -3.83 -19.22 6.21
N HIS A 418 -4.80 -18.98 7.11
CA HIS A 418 -4.59 -18.19 8.31
C HIS A 418 -3.69 -18.88 9.34
N VAL A 419 -2.79 -18.12 9.97
CA VAL A 419 -1.92 -18.58 11.07
C VAL A 419 -2.32 -17.85 12.35
N PRO A 420 -3.05 -18.48 13.28
CA PRO A 420 -3.52 -17.82 14.50
C PRO A 420 -2.38 -17.33 15.40
N LYS A 421 -1.35 -18.16 15.59
CA LYS A 421 -0.15 -17.88 16.40
C LYS A 421 0.94 -17.20 15.56
N GLY A 422 0.59 -16.06 14.98
CA GLY A 422 1.52 -15.29 14.18
C GLY A 422 0.99 -13.91 13.83
N ARG A 423 1.89 -13.01 13.44
CA ARG A 423 1.57 -11.66 12.94
C ARG A 423 2.46 -11.29 11.78
N VAL A 424 1.98 -10.36 10.96
CA VAL A 424 2.82 -9.64 10.00
C VAL A 424 3.13 -8.26 10.56
N LEU A 425 4.40 -8.00 10.84
CA LEU A 425 4.86 -6.79 11.53
C LEU A 425 5.89 -6.04 10.70
N ILE A 426 5.96 -4.72 10.89
CA ILE A 426 7.01 -3.90 10.27
C ILE A 426 8.33 -4.10 11.04
N GLY A 427 9.45 -4.12 10.31
CA GLY A 427 10.78 -4.19 10.90
C GLY A 427 11.20 -2.87 11.56
N CYS A 428 11.78 -2.97 12.74
CA CYS A 428 12.41 -1.90 13.51
C CYS A 428 13.81 -2.32 13.97
N LEU A 429 14.60 -1.35 14.43
CA LEU A 429 15.96 -1.54 14.91
C LEU A 429 16.00 -1.33 16.42
N ASP A 430 16.78 -2.17 17.09
CA ASP A 430 17.18 -1.97 18.47
C ASP A 430 18.21 -0.84 18.58
N GLU A 431 17.74 0.35 18.95
CA GLU A 431 18.60 1.52 19.20
C GLU A 431 19.29 1.46 20.57
N THR A 432 18.88 0.59 21.50
CA THR A 432 19.54 0.43 22.82
C THR A 432 20.78 -0.47 22.70
N GLY A 433 20.76 -1.43 21.77
CA GLY A 433 21.84 -2.38 21.56
C GLY A 433 21.93 -3.45 22.64
N GLU A 434 20.79 -3.78 23.22
CA GLU A 434 20.61 -4.81 24.23
C GLU A 434 20.38 -6.19 23.61
N LEU A 435 19.82 -6.26 22.39
CA LEU A 435 19.59 -7.52 21.70
C LEU A 435 20.88 -8.09 21.12
N GLU A 436 21.13 -9.35 21.41
CA GLU A 436 22.20 -10.13 20.81
C GLU A 436 21.82 -10.67 19.44
N TYR A 437 22.82 -11.07 18.65
CA TYR A 437 22.59 -11.71 17.36
C TYR A 437 21.82 -13.04 17.54
N GLY A 438 20.77 -13.24 16.75
CA GLY A 438 19.82 -14.36 16.88
C GLY A 438 18.60 -14.04 17.74
N GLN A 439 18.56 -12.89 18.42
CA GLN A 439 17.41 -12.46 19.23
C GLN A 439 16.54 -11.45 18.49
N VAL A 440 15.27 -11.36 18.90
CA VAL A 440 14.34 -10.31 18.49
C VAL A 440 13.47 -9.90 19.67
N TYR A 441 12.99 -8.66 19.66
CA TYR A 441 11.95 -8.20 20.58
C TYR A 441 10.65 -7.95 19.82
N ILE A 442 9.55 -8.55 20.32
CA ILE A 442 8.25 -8.48 19.67
C ILE A 442 7.18 -8.23 20.74
N ARG A 443 6.52 -7.09 20.67
CA ARG A 443 5.33 -6.78 21.49
C ARG A 443 4.16 -6.48 20.57
N ILE A 444 3.04 -7.15 20.81
CA ILE A 444 1.87 -7.09 19.94
C ILE A 444 0.62 -6.65 20.71
N SER A 445 -0.29 -6.00 19.99
CA SER A 445 -1.68 -5.85 20.38
C SER A 445 -2.40 -7.19 20.29
N LYS A 446 -2.99 -7.64 21.41
CA LYS A 446 -3.76 -8.88 21.52
C LYS A 446 -5.10 -8.76 20.80
N ASN A 447 -5.50 -9.81 20.10
CA ASN A 447 -6.86 -9.92 19.55
C ASN A 447 -7.87 -10.33 20.64
N SER A 448 -9.17 -10.29 20.32
CA SER A 448 -10.23 -10.59 21.28
C SER A 448 -10.20 -12.01 21.86
N LYS A 449 -9.60 -12.99 21.17
CA LYS A 449 -9.44 -14.36 21.68
C LYS A 449 -8.26 -14.41 22.67
N GLU A 450 -7.14 -13.80 22.32
CA GLU A 450 -5.93 -13.73 23.16
C GLU A 450 -6.14 -12.92 24.46
N GLN A 451 -7.01 -11.91 24.44
CA GLN A 451 -7.36 -11.15 25.65
C GLN A 451 -8.18 -11.99 26.65
N LYS A 452 -8.93 -12.99 26.17
CA LYS A 452 -9.70 -13.91 27.04
C LYS A 452 -8.82 -15.02 27.62
N ASP A 453 -7.73 -15.35 26.95
CA ASP A 453 -6.82 -16.44 27.31
C ASP A 453 -5.41 -15.86 27.56
N ASN A 454 -5.26 -15.21 28.71
CA ASN A 454 -4.04 -14.48 29.08
C ASN A 454 -2.88 -15.38 29.53
N CYS A 455 -3.10 -16.67 29.75
CA CYS A 455 -2.11 -17.59 30.33
C CYS A 455 -1.45 -18.46 29.27
N GLN A 456 -0.87 -17.85 28.24
CA GLN A 456 -0.16 -18.57 27.18
C GLN A 456 1.35 -18.59 27.46
N PRO A 457 2.04 -19.74 27.29
CA PRO A 457 3.46 -19.88 27.66
C PRO A 457 4.41 -19.05 26.79
N TYR A 458 3.96 -18.61 25.62
CA TYR A 458 4.70 -17.78 24.67
C TYR A 458 4.42 -16.28 24.85
N PHE A 459 3.64 -15.89 25.87
CA PHE A 459 3.45 -14.49 26.25
C PHE A 459 4.03 -14.25 27.65
N SER A 460 4.95 -13.29 27.75
CA SER A 460 5.38 -12.78 29.06
C SER A 460 4.29 -11.86 29.63
N GLU A 461 4.13 -11.86 30.96
CA GLU A 461 3.21 -10.94 31.64
C GLU A 461 3.61 -9.49 31.33
N ASP A 462 2.67 -8.75 30.72
CA ASP A 462 2.77 -7.32 30.45
C ASP A 462 2.20 -6.61 31.69
N ASN A 463 3.05 -5.93 32.47
CA ASN A 463 2.74 -5.32 33.77
C ASN A 463 1.68 -4.20 33.67
N GLY A 464 0.41 -4.57 33.45
CA GLY A 464 -0.75 -3.69 33.62
C GLY A 464 -1.57 -3.37 32.37
N THR A 465 -1.29 -3.96 31.19
CA THR A 465 -2.17 -3.79 30.02
C THR A 465 -2.71 -5.13 29.50
N GLU A 466 -3.98 -5.42 29.76
CA GLU A 466 -4.69 -6.61 29.23
C GLU A 466 -4.70 -6.67 27.67
N LYS A 467 -4.31 -5.59 27.01
CA LYS A 467 -4.42 -5.39 25.55
C LYS A 467 -3.16 -5.74 24.77
N THR A 468 -2.00 -5.87 25.41
CA THR A 468 -0.73 -6.20 24.73
C THR A 468 -0.04 -7.40 25.36
N ALA A 469 0.89 -8.00 24.62
CA ALA A 469 1.79 -9.05 25.13
C ALA A 469 3.14 -8.97 24.46
N VAL A 470 4.19 -9.31 25.21
CA VAL A 470 5.53 -9.57 24.68
C VAL A 470 5.61 -11.05 24.33
N VAL A 471 5.98 -11.35 23.07
CA VAL A 471 6.20 -12.71 22.59
C VAL A 471 7.55 -13.19 23.09
N VAL A 472 7.61 -14.39 23.65
CA VAL A 472 8.84 -15.03 24.13
C VAL A 472 8.99 -16.45 23.59
N GLY A 473 10.24 -16.89 23.42
CA GLY A 473 10.60 -18.20 22.90
C GLY A 473 10.92 -18.19 21.40
N ARG A 474 11.08 -19.39 20.83
CA ARG A 474 11.45 -19.55 19.43
C ARG A 474 10.37 -19.00 18.50
N VAL A 475 10.79 -18.28 17.47
CA VAL A 475 9.92 -17.75 16.41
C VAL A 475 10.51 -18.02 15.03
N ALA A 476 9.65 -18.34 14.07
CA ALA A 476 10.02 -18.37 12.66
C ALA A 476 9.70 -17.01 12.02
N VAL A 477 10.68 -16.41 11.35
CA VAL A 477 10.63 -15.08 10.73
C VAL A 477 11.00 -15.19 9.26
N SER A 478 10.23 -14.55 8.39
CA SER A 478 10.56 -14.46 6.97
C SER A 478 9.96 -13.20 6.32
N LYS A 479 10.48 -12.84 5.14
CA LYS A 479 9.94 -11.75 4.32
C LYS A 479 9.44 -12.29 2.99
N ASN A 480 8.21 -11.91 2.63
CA ASN A 480 7.67 -12.20 1.32
C ASN A 480 8.11 -11.16 0.26
N PRO A 481 8.43 -11.58 -0.97
CA PRO A 481 8.57 -12.98 -1.42
C PRO A 481 9.82 -13.64 -0.83
N CYS A 482 9.71 -14.91 -0.46
CA CYS A 482 10.80 -15.79 -0.02
C CYS A 482 10.96 -16.92 -1.04
N LEU A 483 12.20 -17.25 -1.41
CA LEU A 483 12.49 -18.18 -2.51
C LEU A 483 13.56 -19.21 -2.17
N HIS A 484 14.38 -18.94 -1.15
CA HIS A 484 15.42 -19.84 -0.67
C HIS A 484 15.05 -20.38 0.72
N PRO A 485 15.30 -21.66 1.06
CA PRO A 485 14.98 -22.22 2.39
C PRO A 485 15.57 -21.41 3.55
N GLY A 486 16.79 -20.88 3.36
CA GLY A 486 17.45 -19.98 4.33
C GLY A 486 16.78 -18.61 4.54
N ASP A 487 15.77 -18.24 3.75
CA ASP A 487 14.97 -17.01 3.94
C ASP A 487 13.99 -17.12 5.11
N ILE A 488 13.74 -18.34 5.61
CA ILE A 488 13.04 -18.59 6.87
C ILE A 488 14.09 -18.72 7.96
N ARG A 489 14.11 -17.74 8.87
CA ARG A 489 15.01 -17.72 10.02
C ARG A 489 14.26 -18.18 11.26
N VAL A 490 14.92 -18.97 12.10
CA VAL A 490 14.45 -19.25 13.45
C VAL A 490 15.26 -18.38 14.40
N LEU A 491 14.58 -17.49 15.11
CA LEU A 491 15.16 -16.52 16.05
C LEU A 491 14.55 -16.73 17.43
N GLU A 492 15.19 -16.18 18.46
CA GLU A 492 14.67 -16.21 19.83
C GLU A 492 14.00 -14.88 20.16
N ALA A 493 12.69 -14.91 20.41
CA ALA A 493 11.98 -13.76 20.94
C ALA A 493 12.23 -13.63 22.45
N VAL A 494 12.75 -12.49 22.88
CA VAL A 494 13.14 -12.26 24.28
C VAL A 494 12.36 -11.11 24.90
N TYR A 495 12.10 -11.22 26.20
CA TYR A 495 11.69 -10.08 27.00
C TYR A 495 12.93 -9.28 27.38
N ASP A 496 12.90 -7.99 27.10
CA ASP A 496 13.93 -7.04 27.53
C ASP A 496 13.29 -5.82 28.19
N HIS A 497 13.85 -5.38 29.32
CA HIS A 497 13.26 -4.29 30.10
C HIS A 497 13.49 -2.91 29.48
N GLY A 498 14.65 -2.68 28.86
CA GLY A 498 14.99 -1.42 28.20
C GLY A 498 14.10 -1.19 26.99
N LEU A 499 13.94 -2.19 26.13
CA LEU A 499 13.02 -2.17 24.99
C LEU A 499 11.55 -2.13 25.40
N TYR A 500 11.19 -2.80 26.49
CA TYR A 500 9.84 -2.66 27.06
C TYR A 500 9.55 -1.21 27.48
N ALA A 501 10.52 -0.53 28.11
CA ALA A 501 10.39 0.87 28.50
C ALA A 501 10.28 1.83 27.29
N LYS A 502 10.80 1.45 26.11
CA LYS A 502 10.61 2.20 24.86
C LYS A 502 9.17 2.17 24.33
N ASN A 503 8.32 1.28 24.84
CA ASN A 503 6.91 1.14 24.47
C ASN A 503 6.70 0.91 22.96
N LEU A 504 7.61 0.16 22.32
CA LEU A 504 7.46 -0.28 20.94
C LEU A 504 6.45 -1.43 20.88
N VAL A 505 5.39 -1.25 20.09
CA VAL A 505 4.27 -2.20 19.91
C VAL A 505 3.97 -2.34 18.42
N ASP A 506 3.54 -3.54 18.03
CA ASP A 506 3.13 -3.89 16.67
C ASP A 506 4.25 -3.72 15.62
N CYS A 507 5.49 -3.97 16.04
CA CYS A 507 6.68 -4.06 15.20
C CYS A 507 7.58 -5.19 15.72
N VAL A 508 8.48 -5.67 14.87
CA VAL A 508 9.57 -6.58 15.26
C VAL A 508 10.85 -5.77 15.34
N VAL A 509 11.54 -5.85 16.47
CA VAL A 509 12.78 -5.11 16.72
C VAL A 509 13.95 -6.08 16.54
N PHE A 510 14.83 -5.75 15.60
CA PHE A 510 16.03 -6.54 15.26
C PHE A 510 17.27 -5.96 15.94
N PRO A 511 18.27 -6.81 16.28
CA PRO A 511 19.51 -6.39 16.89
C PRO A 511 20.32 -5.54 15.93
N GLN A 512 21.10 -4.62 16.49
CA GLN A 512 22.06 -3.79 15.74
C GLN A 512 23.49 -4.38 15.71
N ARG A 513 23.66 -5.63 16.19
CA ARG A 513 24.94 -6.34 16.30
C ARG A 513 24.83 -7.74 15.69
N GLY A 514 25.97 -8.29 15.30
CA GLY A 514 26.09 -9.63 14.74
C GLY A 514 26.87 -9.66 13.43
N GLU A 515 26.89 -10.82 12.80
CA GLU A 515 27.64 -11.06 11.57
C GLU A 515 26.94 -10.47 10.34
N ARG A 516 25.60 -10.53 10.31
CA ARG A 516 24.74 -10.08 9.21
C ARG A 516 23.40 -9.59 9.77
N PRO A 517 22.76 -8.55 9.22
CA PRO A 517 21.44 -8.13 9.70
C PRO A 517 20.36 -9.18 9.40
N HIS A 518 19.55 -9.58 10.39
CA HIS A 518 18.43 -10.51 10.16
C HIS A 518 17.43 -10.05 9.08
N PRO A 519 17.11 -8.74 8.93
CA PRO A 519 16.39 -8.24 7.75
C PRO A 519 16.98 -8.73 6.43
N ASN A 520 18.31 -8.63 6.29
CA ASN A 520 19.03 -9.02 5.09
C ASN A 520 19.10 -10.53 4.88
N GLU A 521 19.08 -11.31 5.97
CA GLU A 521 18.96 -12.77 5.92
C GLU A 521 17.58 -13.22 5.42
N CYS A 522 16.54 -12.43 5.66
CA CYS A 522 15.18 -12.68 5.22
C CYS A 522 14.95 -12.09 3.81
N SER A 523 15.31 -12.84 2.78
CA SER A 523 15.08 -12.45 1.37
C SER A 523 15.75 -11.11 0.96
N GLY A 524 16.92 -10.81 1.53
CA GLY A 524 17.66 -9.57 1.23
C GLY A 524 16.93 -8.31 1.68
N GLY A 525 16.14 -8.40 2.75
CA GLY A 525 15.35 -7.28 3.27
C GLY A 525 16.16 -6.19 3.95
N ASP A 526 15.46 -5.09 4.21
CA ASP A 526 15.92 -3.91 4.91
C ASP A 526 14.84 -3.43 5.90
N LEU A 527 15.03 -2.23 6.45
CA LEU A 527 14.08 -1.61 7.37
C LEU A 527 13.37 -0.40 6.73
N ASP A 528 13.22 -0.37 5.39
CA ASP A 528 12.61 0.74 4.65
C ASP A 528 11.07 0.68 4.55
N GLY A 529 10.52 -0.35 5.19
CA GLY A 529 9.10 -0.65 5.33
C GLY A 529 8.73 -2.09 4.99
N ASP A 530 9.71 -2.98 4.97
CA ASP A 530 9.51 -4.41 4.85
C ASP A 530 8.61 -4.94 5.99
N LEU A 531 7.75 -5.88 5.62
CA LEU A 531 6.83 -6.56 6.51
C LEU A 531 7.28 -8.00 6.66
N TYR A 532 7.41 -8.44 7.91
CA TYR A 532 7.92 -9.74 8.29
C TYR A 532 6.76 -10.64 8.73
N PHE A 533 6.65 -11.80 8.08
CA PHE A 533 5.84 -12.92 8.56
C PHE A 533 6.53 -13.50 9.79
N ILE A 534 5.83 -13.51 10.92
CA ILE A 534 6.35 -14.02 12.18
C ILE A 534 5.33 -15.00 12.75
N THR A 535 5.79 -16.19 13.13
CA THR A 535 4.97 -17.17 13.84
C THR A 535 5.73 -17.76 15.02
N TRP A 536 4.99 -17.93 16.12
CA TRP A 536 5.41 -18.64 17.32
C TRP A 536 4.60 -19.94 17.47
N ASP A 537 4.02 -20.44 16.38
CA ASP A 537 3.41 -21.78 16.36
C ASP A 537 4.51 -22.83 16.28
N GLU A 538 4.70 -23.61 17.34
CA GLU A 538 5.69 -24.68 17.38
C GLU A 538 5.56 -25.67 16.21
N LYS A 539 4.35 -25.84 15.65
CA LYS A 539 4.11 -26.71 14.49
C LYS A 539 4.69 -26.15 13.18
N LEU A 540 5.00 -24.86 13.14
CA LEU A 540 5.53 -24.15 11.98
C LEU A 540 6.98 -23.69 12.16
N ILE A 541 7.64 -24.07 13.26
CA ILE A 541 9.04 -23.73 13.53
C ILE A 541 9.93 -24.91 13.13
N PRO A 542 10.75 -24.78 12.08
CA PRO A 542 11.67 -25.84 11.68
C PRO A 542 12.72 -26.14 12.76
N GLU A 543 13.14 -27.40 12.87
CA GLU A 543 14.25 -27.78 13.76
C GLU A 543 15.61 -27.37 13.22
N LYS A 544 15.75 -27.35 11.88
CA LYS A 544 16.96 -26.98 11.17
C LYS A 544 16.60 -25.96 10.09
N VAL A 545 17.46 -24.98 9.93
CA VAL A 545 17.36 -23.96 8.88
C VAL A 545 18.65 -23.93 8.06
N ASP A 546 18.50 -23.73 6.76
CA ASP A 546 19.63 -23.54 5.87
C ASP A 546 20.30 -22.17 6.12
N SER A 547 21.55 -22.03 5.68
CA SER A 547 22.23 -20.74 5.68
C SER A 547 21.49 -19.73 4.79
N PRO A 548 21.39 -18.45 5.20
CA PRO A 548 20.77 -17.42 4.38
C PRO A 548 21.45 -17.29 3.02
N MET A 549 20.67 -17.09 1.97
CA MET A 549 21.21 -16.84 0.63
C MET A 549 22.03 -15.54 0.62
N ASP A 550 23.08 -15.49 -0.20
CA ASP A 550 23.77 -14.24 -0.48
C ASP A 550 22.92 -13.37 -1.43
N TYR A 551 22.44 -12.24 -0.91
CA TYR A 551 21.63 -11.26 -1.64
C TYR A 551 22.46 -10.09 -2.16
N THR A 552 23.78 -10.25 -2.28
CA THR A 552 24.66 -9.24 -2.88
C THR A 552 24.14 -8.87 -4.27
N ALA A 553 23.71 -7.61 -4.40
CA ALA A 553 23.11 -7.12 -5.62
C ALA A 553 24.09 -7.20 -6.80
N ALA A 554 23.59 -7.65 -7.95
CA ALA A 554 24.34 -7.55 -9.20
C ALA A 554 24.73 -6.10 -9.48
N ARG A 555 25.90 -5.91 -10.10
CA ARG A 555 26.39 -4.56 -10.43
C ARG A 555 25.36 -3.85 -11.30
N PRO A 556 24.87 -2.67 -10.88
CA PRO A 556 23.87 -1.95 -11.65
C PRO A 556 24.47 -1.54 -13.00
N ARG A 557 23.65 -1.57 -14.05
CA ARG A 557 24.03 -0.96 -15.33
C ARG A 557 24.05 0.56 -15.15
N ILE A 558 25.25 1.13 -15.25
CA ILE A 558 25.54 2.55 -15.11
C ILE A 558 25.69 3.14 -16.51
N MET A 559 25.01 4.25 -16.78
CA MET A 559 25.18 5.03 -18.01
C MET A 559 26.32 6.03 -17.85
N ASP A 560 27.00 6.33 -18.96
CA ASP A 560 28.03 7.36 -19.07
C ASP A 560 27.46 8.79 -19.18
N HIS A 561 26.15 8.91 -19.40
CA HIS A 561 25.42 10.16 -19.53
C HIS A 561 24.32 10.31 -18.45
N VAL A 562 23.68 11.48 -18.41
CA VAL A 562 22.54 11.72 -17.50
C VAL A 562 21.34 10.92 -18.02
N VAL A 563 20.64 10.20 -17.14
CA VAL A 563 19.45 9.43 -17.50
C VAL A 563 18.39 10.37 -18.10
N THR A 564 17.97 10.09 -19.33
CA THR A 564 16.95 10.89 -20.02
C THR A 564 15.54 10.41 -19.69
N LEU A 565 14.54 11.30 -19.81
CA LEU A 565 13.13 10.94 -19.61
C LEU A 565 12.70 9.81 -20.55
N GLU A 566 13.18 9.86 -21.79
CA GLU A 566 13.01 8.80 -22.78
C GLU A 566 13.49 7.45 -22.26
N SER A 567 14.69 7.38 -21.69
CA SER A 567 15.21 6.13 -21.14
C SER A 567 14.37 5.58 -19.98
N VAL A 568 13.80 6.46 -19.15
CA VAL A 568 12.89 6.10 -18.04
C VAL A 568 11.54 5.62 -18.56
N ALA A 569 10.99 6.28 -19.58
CA ALA A 569 9.69 5.93 -20.15
C ALA A 569 9.71 4.58 -20.90
N PHE A 570 10.86 4.16 -21.45
CA PHE A 570 10.97 2.93 -22.26
C PHE A 570 11.45 1.69 -21.49
N GLN A 571 11.72 1.84 -20.20
CA GLN A 571 12.07 0.75 -19.31
C GLN A 571 10.83 -0.07 -18.96
#